data_AF-A0A969EBZ7-F1
#
_entry.id   AF-A0A969EBZ7-F1
#
_cell.length_a   1.000
_cell.length_b   1.000
_cell.length_c   1.000
_cell.angle_alpha   90.00
_cell.angle_beta   90.00
_cell.angle_gamma   90.00
#
_symmetry.space_group_name_H-M   'P 1'
#
loop_
_entity.id
_entity.type
_entity.pdbx_description
1 polymer ?
#
loop_
_entity_poly.entity_id
_entity_poly.type
_entity_poly.pdbx_seq_one_letter_code
_entity_poly.pdbx_strand_id
1 'polypeptide(L)'
;ALIYPRILGTSITTSFGTNIQKFTNDVLDAFGSTTSGIDIEFIDQVDGHKKYCQLKAGPNTLNKDDVETIVGHFKSTIRLARTNNLRVSLDDMIIGVIYGESDDLSGHYLRINNQYHHPVHVGQDFWHRLTGDEGFYEKLITVIGSVAVEADYSHELEDVIRQLAEQDDVKNLSQ
;
A
#
# COMPACT_ATOMS: atom_id res chain seq x y z
N ALA A 1 7.97 2.87 -16.99
CA ALA A 1 8.08 4.33 -17.19
C ALA A 1 6.68 4.93 -17.22
N LEU A 2 5.96 4.84 -16.11
CA LEU A 2 4.69 5.55 -15.95
C LEU A 2 5.01 6.97 -15.48
N ILE A 3 5.35 7.84 -16.44
CA ILE A 3 5.58 9.28 -16.23
C ILE A 3 4.24 10.02 -16.01
N TYR A 4 3.36 9.49 -15.16
CA TYR A 4 2.08 10.15 -14.89
C TYR A 4 2.18 11.20 -13.77
N PRO A 5 2.88 10.99 -12.64
CA PRO A 5 2.90 12.02 -11.59
C PRO A 5 3.71 13.28 -11.96
N ARG A 6 4.68 13.16 -12.87
CA ARG A 6 5.59 14.26 -13.24
C ARG A 6 5.02 15.24 -14.27
N ILE A 7 4.01 14.84 -15.04
CA ILE A 7 3.45 15.63 -16.16
C ILE A 7 2.11 16.28 -15.80
N LEU A 8 1.44 15.80 -14.75
CA LEU A 8 0.13 16.27 -14.36
C LEU A 8 0.28 17.53 -13.48
N GLY A 9 -0.35 18.63 -13.90
CA GLY A 9 -0.34 19.90 -13.16
C GLY A 9 -0.86 19.75 -11.73
N THR A 10 -0.57 20.72 -10.86
CA THR A 10 -0.84 20.66 -9.41
C THR A 10 -2.28 20.27 -9.04
N SER A 11 -3.28 20.68 -9.83
CA SER A 11 -4.69 20.32 -9.62
C SER A 11 -4.98 18.83 -9.88
N ILE A 12 -4.33 18.23 -10.86
CA ILE A 12 -4.48 16.80 -11.19
C ILE A 12 -3.70 15.94 -10.19
N THR A 13 -2.51 16.38 -9.75
CA THR A 13 -1.78 15.70 -8.66
C THR A 13 -2.61 15.64 -7.38
N THR A 14 -3.37 16.71 -7.10
CA THR A 14 -4.22 16.78 -5.89
C THR A 14 -5.45 15.89 -6.00
N SER A 15 -6.18 15.92 -7.12
CA SER A 15 -7.35 15.03 -7.33
C SER A 15 -6.95 13.56 -7.38
N PHE A 16 -5.83 13.24 -8.03
CA PHE A 16 -5.25 11.91 -8.07
C PHE A 16 -4.90 11.41 -6.66
N GLY A 17 -4.24 12.24 -5.86
CA GLY A 17 -3.92 11.93 -4.46
C GLY A 17 -5.16 11.66 -3.59
N THR A 18 -6.21 12.45 -3.75
CA THR A 18 -7.48 12.25 -3.01
C THR A 18 -8.20 10.97 -3.47
N ASN A 19 -8.27 10.73 -4.79
CA ASN A 19 -8.95 9.56 -5.35
C ASN A 19 -8.24 8.26 -5.03
N ILE A 20 -6.91 8.23 -5.13
CA ILE A 20 -6.14 7.04 -4.76
C ILE A 20 -6.27 6.75 -3.28
N GLN A 21 -6.32 7.78 -2.43
CA GLN A 21 -6.52 7.61 -1.00
C GLN A 21 -7.92 7.08 -0.67
N LYS A 22 -8.98 7.60 -1.33
CA LYS A 22 -10.36 7.07 -1.18
C LYS A 22 -10.43 5.59 -1.59
N PHE A 23 -9.93 5.25 -2.78
CA PHE A 23 -9.90 3.87 -3.26
C PHE A 23 -9.12 2.95 -2.34
N THR A 24 -7.94 3.41 -1.91
CA THR A 24 -7.08 2.67 -0.99
C THR A 24 -7.80 2.40 0.31
N ASN A 25 -8.48 3.39 0.89
CA ASN A 25 -9.26 3.17 2.10
C ASN A 25 -10.37 2.14 1.85
N ASP A 26 -11.17 2.28 0.80
CA ASP A 26 -12.29 1.37 0.54
C ASP A 26 -11.83 -0.09 0.34
N VAL A 27 -10.71 -0.31 -0.36
CA VAL A 27 -10.15 -1.65 -0.59
C VAL A 27 -9.43 -2.18 0.65
N LEU A 28 -8.65 -1.33 1.34
CA LEU A 28 -7.78 -1.76 2.44
C LEU A 28 -8.48 -1.80 3.80
N ASP A 29 -9.65 -1.19 3.96
CA ASP A 29 -10.43 -1.23 5.22
C ASP A 29 -10.78 -2.67 5.63
N ALA A 30 -11.03 -3.54 4.64
CA ALA A 30 -11.27 -4.96 4.86
C ALA A 30 -10.06 -5.71 5.46
N PHE A 31 -8.86 -5.14 5.37
CA PHE A 31 -7.60 -5.71 5.87
C PHE A 31 -7.11 -5.03 7.15
N GLY A 32 -7.91 -4.16 7.75
CA GLY A 32 -7.54 -3.37 8.92
C GLY A 32 -6.94 -4.20 10.05
N SER A 33 -5.81 -3.73 10.59
CA SER A 33 -5.13 -4.40 11.70
C SER A 33 -5.60 -3.89 13.06
N THR A 34 -5.67 -4.80 14.03
CA THR A 34 -5.83 -4.44 15.46
C THR A 34 -4.50 -4.29 16.20
N THR A 35 -3.38 -4.58 15.51
CA THR A 35 -2.03 -4.49 16.06
C THR A 35 -1.57 -3.05 16.05
N SER A 36 -1.16 -2.53 17.22
CA SER A 36 -0.73 -1.13 17.35
C SER A 36 0.44 -0.81 16.41
N GLY A 37 0.26 0.21 15.57
CA GLY A 37 1.27 0.65 14.62
C GLY A 37 1.36 -0.18 13.34
N ILE A 38 0.36 -1.02 13.08
CA ILE A 38 0.14 -1.72 11.82
C ILE A 38 -1.18 -1.20 11.25
N ASP A 39 -1.20 -0.85 9.96
CA ASP A 39 -2.43 -0.37 9.32
C ASP A 39 -3.26 -1.55 8.81
N ILE A 40 -2.62 -2.50 8.13
CA ILE A 40 -3.27 -3.69 7.59
C ILE A 40 -2.50 -4.98 7.82
N GLU A 41 -3.23 -6.09 7.83
CA GLU A 41 -2.69 -7.45 7.85
C GLU A 41 -3.29 -8.27 6.69
N PHE A 42 -2.45 -8.98 5.93
CA PHE A 42 -2.90 -9.80 4.80
C PHE A 42 -1.98 -10.99 4.56
N ILE A 43 -2.43 -11.99 3.80
CA ILE A 43 -1.57 -13.06 3.30
C ILE A 43 -0.96 -12.59 1.98
N ASP A 44 0.37 -12.49 1.91
CA ASP A 44 1.07 -12.17 0.66
C ASP A 44 0.83 -13.29 -0.35
N GLN A 45 0.25 -12.94 -1.50
CA GLN A 45 -0.12 -13.90 -2.55
C GLN A 45 1.08 -14.46 -3.31
N VAL A 46 2.27 -13.88 -3.14
CA VAL A 46 3.52 -14.33 -3.76
C VAL A 46 4.25 -15.35 -2.87
N ASP A 47 4.38 -15.07 -1.57
CA ASP A 47 5.14 -15.94 -0.64
C ASP A 47 4.27 -16.76 0.34
N GLY A 48 2.98 -16.46 0.47
CA GLY A 48 2.02 -17.16 1.31
C GLY A 48 2.12 -16.85 2.81
N HIS A 49 2.95 -15.87 3.20
CA HIS A 49 3.13 -15.50 4.60
C HIS A 49 2.19 -14.36 5.01
N LYS A 50 1.78 -14.37 6.28
CA LYS A 50 1.03 -13.25 6.86
C LYS A 50 1.95 -12.03 7.01
N LYS A 51 1.58 -10.91 6.40
CA LYS A 51 2.27 -9.63 6.48
C LYS A 51 1.56 -8.67 7.43
N TYR A 52 2.35 -7.87 8.11
CA TYR A 52 1.93 -6.76 8.95
C TYR A 52 2.48 -5.49 8.31
N CYS A 53 1.58 -4.70 7.75
CA CYS A 53 1.95 -3.62 6.84
C CYS A 53 1.63 -2.26 7.45
N GLN A 54 2.61 -1.37 7.43
CA GLN A 54 2.36 0.06 7.55
C GLN A 54 2.23 0.65 6.14
N LEU A 55 1.13 1.36 5.88
CA LEU A 55 0.84 1.98 4.61
C LEU A 55 1.40 3.40 4.52
N LYS A 56 1.85 3.75 3.33
CA LYS A 56 2.24 5.11 2.96
C LYS A 56 1.74 5.43 1.57
N ALA A 57 1.24 6.65 1.39
CA ALA A 57 0.66 7.04 0.11
C ALA A 57 1.70 6.98 -1.02
N GLY A 58 2.91 7.52 -0.81
CA GLY A 58 3.89 7.67 -1.89
C GLY A 58 5.35 7.61 -1.47
N PRO A 59 6.28 7.69 -2.43
CA PRO A 59 7.68 7.34 -2.24
C PRO A 59 8.48 8.38 -1.46
N ASN A 60 7.89 9.55 -1.16
CA ASN A 60 8.54 10.66 -0.46
C ASN A 60 7.75 11.15 0.76
N THR A 61 6.93 10.29 1.38
CA THR A 61 6.05 10.66 2.50
C THR A 61 6.62 10.38 3.89
N LEU A 62 7.84 9.84 4.01
CA LEU A 62 8.49 9.58 5.30
C LEU A 62 9.49 10.68 5.64
N ASN A 63 9.54 11.02 6.91
CA ASN A 63 10.64 11.76 7.53
C ASN A 63 11.46 10.84 8.46
N LYS A 64 12.50 11.41 9.11
CA LYS A 64 13.39 10.67 10.01
C LYS A 64 12.67 10.07 11.22
N ASP A 65 11.73 10.80 11.81
CA ASP A 65 11.03 10.38 13.02
C ASP A 65 9.99 9.29 12.71
N ASP A 66 9.39 9.34 11.52
CA ASP A 66 8.51 8.27 11.03
C ASP A 66 9.27 6.93 10.94
N VAL A 67 10.51 6.96 10.43
CA VAL A 67 11.35 5.75 10.31
C VAL A 67 11.53 5.08 11.68
N GLU A 68 11.91 5.85 12.71
CA GLU A 68 12.13 5.28 14.04
C GLU A 68 10.82 4.78 14.67
N THR A 69 9.73 5.50 14.44
CA THR A 69 8.40 5.13 14.96
C THR A 69 7.92 3.80 14.37
N ILE A 70 7.96 3.66 13.04
CA ILE A 70 7.54 2.45 12.33
C ILE A 70 8.39 1.24 12.76
N VAL A 71 9.71 1.40 12.78
CA VAL A 71 10.63 0.34 13.22
C VAL A 71 10.36 -0.03 14.69
N GLY A 72 10.03 0.94 15.54
CA GLY A 72 9.64 0.71 16.93
C GLY A 72 8.38 -0.14 17.07
N HIS A 73 7.36 0.13 16.26
CA HIS A 73 6.13 -0.67 16.18
C HIS A 73 6.43 -2.10 15.71
N PHE A 74 7.16 -2.26 14.60
CA PHE A 74 7.53 -3.57 14.06
C PHE A 74 8.29 -4.43 15.08
N LYS A 75 9.30 -3.86 15.75
CA LYS A 75 10.03 -4.55 16.82
C LYS A 75 9.11 -4.98 17.98
N SER A 76 8.14 -4.14 18.33
CA SER A 76 7.20 -4.44 19.40
C SER A 76 6.23 -5.56 19.01
N THR A 77 5.74 -5.56 17.77
CA THR A 77 4.91 -6.63 17.20
C THR A 77 5.65 -7.96 17.17
N ILE A 78 6.89 -7.99 16.65
CA ILE A 78 7.71 -9.20 16.64
C ILE A 78 7.95 -9.72 18.06
N ARG A 79 8.24 -8.84 19.02
CA ARG A 79 8.42 -9.22 20.43
C ARG A 79 7.14 -9.83 21.02
N LEU A 80 5.98 -9.22 20.75
CA LEU A 80 4.69 -9.73 21.21
C LEU A 80 4.36 -11.10 20.59
N ALA A 81 4.60 -11.27 19.29
CA ALA A 81 4.42 -12.55 18.61
C ALA A 81 5.27 -13.66 19.25
N ARG A 82 6.54 -13.37 19.55
CA ARG A 82 7.44 -14.30 20.26
C ARG A 82 6.91 -14.69 21.64
N THR A 83 6.40 -13.74 22.42
CA THR A 83 5.79 -14.01 23.73
C THR A 83 4.59 -14.97 23.63
N ASN A 84 3.85 -14.89 22.52
CA ASN A 84 2.69 -15.74 22.25
C ASN A 84 3.03 -16.99 21.41
N ASN A 85 4.31 -17.31 21.25
CA ASN A 85 4.80 -18.46 20.49
C ASN A 85 4.32 -18.49 19.01
N LEU A 86 4.08 -17.30 18.44
CA LEU A 86 3.76 -17.10 17.03
C LEU A 86 5.04 -16.84 16.24
N ARG A 87 5.14 -17.46 15.06
CA ARG A 87 6.26 -17.21 14.13
C ARG A 87 5.97 -15.94 13.33
N VAL A 88 6.64 -14.86 13.70
CA VAL A 88 6.64 -13.58 12.97
C VAL A 88 8.10 -13.12 12.85
N SER A 89 8.55 -12.90 11.62
CA SER A 89 9.91 -12.53 11.27
C SER A 89 10.01 -11.07 10.81
N LEU A 90 11.23 -10.61 10.53
CA LEU A 90 11.48 -9.25 10.01
C LEU A 90 10.85 -9.06 8.62
N ASP A 91 10.88 -10.09 7.78
CA ASP A 91 10.32 -10.09 6.42
C ASP A 91 8.78 -10.12 6.38
N ASP A 92 8.15 -10.40 7.53
CA ASP A 92 6.70 -10.33 7.70
C ASP A 92 6.24 -8.91 8.09
N MET A 93 7.17 -8.03 8.49
CA MET A 93 6.90 -6.61 8.75
C MET A 93 7.29 -5.79 7.52
N ILE A 94 6.31 -5.22 6.83
CA ILE A 94 6.54 -4.55 5.55
C ILE A 94 6.03 -3.11 5.54
N ILE A 95 6.55 -2.32 4.61
CA ILE A 95 5.94 -1.04 4.25
C ILE A 95 5.35 -1.15 2.84
N GLY A 96 4.05 -0.90 2.76
CA GLY A 96 3.33 -0.78 1.50
C GLY A 96 3.25 0.68 1.05
N VAL A 97 3.86 0.99 -0.09
CA VAL A 97 3.78 2.31 -0.71
C VAL A 97 2.78 2.25 -1.86
N ILE A 98 1.65 2.95 -1.72
CA ILE A 98 0.46 2.79 -2.57
C ILE A 98 0.72 3.14 -4.04
N TYR A 99 1.49 4.19 -4.31
CA TYR A 99 1.86 4.59 -5.67
C TYR A 99 3.33 4.97 -5.80
N GLY A 100 3.83 4.92 -7.03
CA GLY A 100 5.22 5.27 -7.39
C GLY A 100 6.00 4.07 -7.93
N GLU A 101 7.26 4.30 -8.28
CA GLU A 101 8.21 3.26 -8.68
C GLU A 101 9.32 3.12 -7.61
N SER A 102 10.01 1.98 -7.56
CA SER A 102 11.10 1.72 -6.61
C SER A 102 12.22 2.75 -6.67
N ASP A 103 12.49 3.26 -7.88
CA ASP A 103 13.56 4.21 -8.13
C ASP A 103 13.23 5.62 -7.59
N ASP A 104 11.96 5.88 -7.25
CA ASP A 104 11.51 7.15 -6.67
C ASP A 104 11.58 7.17 -5.14
N LEU A 105 11.85 6.02 -4.49
CA LEU A 105 11.83 5.88 -3.03
C LEU A 105 12.89 6.78 -2.38
N SER A 106 12.44 7.62 -1.44
CA SER A 106 13.34 8.46 -0.66
C SER A 106 14.35 7.64 0.15
N GLY A 107 15.46 8.29 0.54
CA GLY A 107 16.47 7.68 1.41
C GLY A 107 15.91 7.17 2.75
N HIS A 108 14.76 7.67 3.20
CA HIS A 108 14.08 7.17 4.40
C HIS A 108 13.55 5.74 4.23
N TYR A 109 12.96 5.42 3.07
CA TYR A 109 12.51 4.05 2.77
C TYR A 109 13.71 3.12 2.57
N LEU A 110 14.74 3.56 1.84
CA LEU A 110 15.96 2.78 1.64
C LEU A 110 16.63 2.46 2.98
N ARG A 111 16.58 3.38 3.95
CA ARG A 111 17.08 3.14 5.31
C ARG A 111 16.32 2.03 6.01
N ILE A 112 14.99 1.98 5.89
CA ILE A 112 14.15 0.93 6.49
C ILE A 112 14.53 -0.44 5.92
N ASN A 113 14.66 -0.55 4.61
CA ASN A 113 15.05 -1.80 3.96
C ASN A 113 16.50 -2.20 4.29
N ASN A 114 17.46 -1.30 4.09
CA ASN A 114 18.89 -1.65 4.13
C ASN A 114 19.47 -1.73 5.55
N GLN A 115 19.01 -0.89 6.49
CA GLN A 115 19.55 -0.87 7.86
C GLN A 115 18.71 -1.69 8.84
N TYR A 116 17.39 -1.71 8.66
CA TYR A 116 16.47 -2.40 9.57
C TYR A 116 15.93 -3.71 9.01
N HIS A 117 16.21 -4.03 7.75
CA HIS A 117 15.84 -5.29 7.09
C HIS A 117 14.33 -5.54 7.06
N HIS A 118 13.55 -4.47 6.88
CA HIS A 118 12.11 -4.54 6.67
C HIS A 118 11.79 -4.25 5.20
N PRO A 119 11.14 -5.18 4.47
CA PRO A 119 10.83 -4.99 3.06
C PRO A 119 9.97 -3.74 2.81
N VAL A 120 10.23 -3.08 1.69
CA VAL A 120 9.42 -1.96 1.17
C VAL A 120 8.92 -2.36 -0.21
N HIS A 121 7.61 -2.50 -0.33
CA HIS A 121 6.92 -2.84 -1.58
C HIS A 121 6.20 -1.60 -2.07
N VAL A 122 6.34 -1.27 -3.36
CA VAL A 122 5.83 -0.01 -3.92
C VAL A 122 5.04 -0.24 -5.20
N GLY A 123 3.91 0.47 -5.32
CA GLY A 123 3.05 0.45 -6.49
C GLY A 123 2.73 -0.99 -6.91
N GLN A 124 3.11 -1.35 -8.12
CA GLN A 124 2.84 -2.66 -8.71
C GLN A 124 3.27 -3.84 -7.82
N ASP A 125 4.45 -3.79 -7.20
CA ASP A 125 4.94 -4.90 -6.36
C ASP A 125 4.09 -5.06 -5.09
N PHE A 126 3.68 -3.95 -4.46
CA PHE A 126 2.79 -4.00 -3.31
C PHE A 126 1.42 -4.58 -3.67
N TRP A 127 0.81 -4.06 -4.75
CA TRP A 127 -0.53 -4.51 -5.16
C TRP A 127 -0.54 -5.94 -5.67
N HIS A 128 0.51 -6.39 -6.36
CA HIS A 128 0.64 -7.79 -6.77
C HIS A 128 0.74 -8.72 -5.55
N ARG A 129 1.52 -8.35 -4.53
CA ARG A 129 1.60 -9.12 -3.28
C ARG A 129 0.29 -9.15 -2.52
N LEU A 130 -0.44 -8.05 -2.51
CA LEU A 130 -1.72 -7.98 -1.84
C LEU A 130 -2.79 -8.79 -2.57
N THR A 131 -2.89 -8.67 -3.90
CA THR A 131 -4.03 -9.16 -4.69
C THR A 131 -3.76 -10.44 -5.47
N GLY A 132 -2.49 -10.76 -5.73
CA GLY A 132 -2.09 -11.83 -6.66
C GLY A 132 -2.18 -11.45 -8.14
N ASP A 133 -2.68 -10.25 -8.48
CA ASP A 133 -2.83 -9.77 -9.85
C ASP A 133 -1.75 -8.74 -10.20
N GLU A 134 -0.78 -9.13 -11.04
CA GLU A 134 0.27 -8.24 -11.56
C GLU A 134 -0.27 -7.01 -12.31
N GLY A 135 -1.47 -7.12 -12.88
CA GLY A 135 -2.14 -6.04 -13.62
C GLY A 135 -3.03 -5.13 -12.76
N PHE A 136 -3.22 -5.44 -11.47
CA PHE A 136 -4.13 -4.67 -10.61
C PHE A 136 -3.72 -3.20 -10.52
N TYR A 137 -2.43 -2.93 -10.33
CA TYR A 137 -1.93 -1.56 -10.20
C TYR A 137 -2.13 -0.74 -11.48
N GLU A 138 -1.94 -1.35 -12.66
CA GLU A 138 -2.17 -0.66 -13.93
C GLU A 138 -3.65 -0.32 -14.13
N LYS A 139 -4.55 -1.25 -13.80
CA LYS A 139 -6.01 -1.01 -13.81
C LYS A 139 -6.36 0.13 -12.86
N LEU A 140 -5.82 0.11 -11.64
CA LEU A 140 -6.03 1.14 -10.63
C LEU A 140 -5.62 2.54 -11.14
N ILE A 141 -4.40 2.66 -11.65
CA ILE A 141 -3.88 3.92 -12.18
C ILE A 141 -4.70 4.40 -13.38
N THR A 142 -5.15 3.48 -14.23
CA THR A 142 -5.99 3.79 -15.40
C THR A 142 -7.34 4.38 -14.97
N VAL A 143 -8.01 3.75 -13.99
CA VAL A 143 -9.31 4.21 -13.47
C VAL A 143 -9.18 5.57 -12.79
N ILE A 144 -8.16 5.78 -11.97
CA ILE A 144 -7.95 7.08 -11.33
C ILE A 144 -7.57 8.14 -12.39
N GLY A 145 -6.79 7.75 -13.38
CA GLY A 145 -6.38 8.60 -14.49
C GLY A 145 -7.55 9.07 -15.36
N SER A 146 -8.49 8.19 -15.71
CA SER A 146 -9.68 8.55 -16.48
C SER A 146 -10.56 9.55 -15.74
N VAL A 147 -10.75 9.33 -14.43
CA VAL A 147 -11.57 10.22 -13.58
C VAL A 147 -10.90 11.58 -13.35
N ALA A 148 -9.58 11.67 -13.41
CA ALA A 148 -8.87 12.93 -13.28
C ALA A 148 -8.96 13.82 -14.55
N VAL A 149 -9.23 13.23 -15.72
CA VAL A 149 -9.35 13.95 -17.01
C VAL A 149 -10.77 14.46 -17.23
N GLU A 150 -11.78 13.80 -16.68
CA GLU A 150 -13.19 14.20 -16.83
C GLU A 150 -13.72 14.81 -15.53
N ALA A 151 -13.73 16.14 -15.48
CA ALA A 151 -14.19 16.91 -14.33
C ALA A 151 -15.73 16.89 -14.16
N ASP A 152 -16.35 15.71 -13.98
CA ASP A 152 -17.65 15.53 -13.29
C ASP A 152 -18.03 14.04 -13.03
N TYR A 153 -17.06 13.12 -12.84
CA TYR A 153 -17.32 11.67 -12.83
C TYR A 153 -17.32 11.00 -11.42
N SER A 154 -17.74 11.72 -10.38
CA SER A 154 -17.75 11.18 -9.01
C SER A 154 -18.63 9.92 -8.86
N HIS A 155 -19.74 9.85 -9.59
CA HIS A 155 -20.70 8.76 -9.51
C HIS A 155 -20.23 7.49 -10.23
N GLU A 156 -19.59 7.63 -11.39
CA GLU A 156 -19.04 6.48 -12.13
C GLU A 156 -17.73 5.98 -11.53
N LEU A 157 -16.95 6.87 -10.90
CA LEU A 157 -15.81 6.46 -10.07
C LEU A 157 -16.29 5.49 -9.00
N GLU A 158 -17.35 5.81 -8.26
CA GLU A 158 -17.84 4.92 -7.20
C GLU A 158 -18.26 3.54 -7.73
N ASP A 159 -18.86 3.46 -8.91
CA ASP A 159 -19.22 2.18 -9.53
C ASP A 159 -17.99 1.36 -9.96
N VAL A 160 -16.96 2.00 -10.51
CA VAL A 160 -15.72 1.31 -10.90
C VAL A 160 -14.87 0.93 -9.70
N ILE A 161 -14.78 1.81 -8.68
CA ILE A 161 -14.15 1.50 -7.39
C ILE A 161 -14.81 0.25 -6.80
N ARG A 162 -16.15 0.23 -6.79
CA ARG A 162 -16.92 -0.89 -6.31
C ARG A 162 -16.66 -2.15 -7.12
N GLN A 163 -16.63 -2.08 -8.45
CA GLN A 163 -16.32 -3.25 -9.28
C GLN A 163 -14.92 -3.82 -9.03
N LEU A 164 -13.90 -2.96 -8.89
CA LEU A 164 -12.53 -3.39 -8.59
C LEU A 164 -12.41 -3.99 -7.18
N ALA A 165 -13.10 -3.41 -6.18
CA ALA A 165 -13.16 -3.95 -4.82
C ALA A 165 -14.01 -5.24 -4.73
N GLU A 166 -14.97 -5.42 -5.65
CA GLU A 166 -15.86 -6.57 -5.69
C GLU A 166 -15.36 -7.73 -6.58
N GLN A 167 -14.25 -7.57 -7.33
CA GLN A 167 -13.61 -8.67 -8.04
C GLN A 167 -13.26 -9.79 -7.07
N ASP A 168 -13.50 -11.05 -7.49
CA ASP A 168 -13.36 -12.25 -6.66
C ASP A 168 -11.94 -12.41 -6.07
N ASP A 169 -10.96 -11.73 -6.67
CA ASP A 169 -9.57 -11.68 -6.22
C ASP A 169 -9.39 -10.89 -4.91
N VAL A 170 -10.24 -9.90 -4.60
CA VAL A 170 -10.14 -9.09 -3.35
C VAL A 170 -11.02 -9.66 -2.23
N LYS A 171 -12.21 -10.20 -2.57
CA LYS A 171 -13.17 -10.71 -1.59
C LYS A 171 -12.75 -12.03 -0.91
N ASN A 172 -11.93 -12.85 -1.56
CA ASN A 172 -11.44 -14.10 -0.97
C ASN A 172 -10.20 -13.91 -0.08
N LEU A 173 -9.64 -12.69 -0.02
CA LEU A 173 -8.41 -12.39 0.72
C LEU A 173 -8.64 -11.83 2.13
N SER A 174 -9.86 -11.40 2.44
CA SER A 174 -10.24 -10.85 3.75
C SER A 174 -10.86 -11.88 4.71
N GLN A 175 -10.91 -13.16 4.34
CA GLN A 175 -11.46 -14.26 5.15
C GLN A 175 -10.38 -15.14 5.78
#